data_AF-A0A840YP15-F1
#
_entry.id   AF-A0A840YP15-F1
#
_cell.length_a   1.000
_cell.length_b   1.000
_cell.length_c   1.000
_cell.angle_alpha   90.00
_cell.angle_beta   90.00
_cell.angle_gamma   90.00
#
_symmetry.space_group_name_H-M   'P 1'
#
loop_
_entity.id
_entity.type
_entity.pdbx_description
1 polymer ?
#
loop_
_entity_poly.entity_id
_entity_poly.type
_entity_poly.pdbx_seq_one_letter_code
_entity_poly.pdbx_strand_id
1 'polypeptide(L)'
;MVNLIESQLVDLRKLEVALEKRRDYWKSQLTSLTEGKQPNARRVRAPRGSLQAGILAILNEHPTGLTLGQIDRELSVRLDHYNRQSVTDALARLRNSGRADHRDNLWLPVSV
;
A
#
# COMPACT_ATOMS: atom_id res chain seq x y z
N MET A 1 8.35 37.14 25.08
CA MET A 1 7.96 35.82 25.66
C MET A 1 6.50 35.43 25.36
N VAL A 2 5.62 36.33 24.92
CA VAL A 2 4.20 36.06 24.58
C VAL A 2 4.01 35.29 23.25
N ASN A 3 4.86 35.54 22.25
CA ASN A 3 4.76 34.91 20.92
C ASN A 3 4.90 33.37 20.90
N LEU A 4 5.58 32.77 21.89
CA LEU A 4 5.79 31.31 21.90
C LEU A 4 4.52 30.57 22.34
N ILE A 5 3.78 31.13 23.29
CA ILE A 5 2.55 30.54 23.82
C ILE A 5 1.42 30.64 22.79
N GLU A 6 1.29 31.79 22.12
CA GLU A 6 0.32 31.95 21.03
C GLU A 6 0.62 31.03 19.85
N SER A 7 1.89 30.83 19.50
CA SER A 7 2.30 29.87 18.46
C SER A 7 1.96 28.43 18.85
N GLN A 8 2.22 28.03 20.10
CA GLN A 8 1.91 26.67 20.58
C GLN A 8 0.40 26.42 20.67
N LEU A 9 -0.40 27.42 21.02
CA LEU A 9 -1.87 27.32 21.01
C LEU A 9 -2.42 27.16 19.59
N VAL A 10 -1.83 27.85 18.60
CA VAL A 10 -2.18 27.68 17.20
C VAL A 10 -1.82 26.28 16.70
N ASP A 11 -0.66 25.76 17.09
CA ASP A 11 -0.23 24.41 16.69
C ASP A 11 -1.06 23.31 17.35
N LEU A 12 -1.44 23.47 18.63
CA LEU A 12 -2.40 22.59 19.30
C LEU A 12 -3.76 22.60 18.62
N ARG A 13 -4.26 23.77 18.24
CA ARG A 13 -5.56 23.88 17.55
C ARG A 13 -5.54 23.27 16.15
N LYS A 14 -4.42 23.38 15.44
CA LYS A 14 -4.21 22.67 14.16
C LYS A 14 -4.18 21.15 14.35
N LEU A 15 -3.57 20.67 15.42
CA LEU A 15 -3.54 19.25 15.77
C LEU A 15 -4.94 18.72 16.12
N GLU A 16 -5.73 19.46 16.89
CA GLU A 16 -7.12 19.10 17.19
C GLU A 16 -7.96 18.96 15.92
N VAL A 17 -7.86 19.93 15.00
CA VAL A 17 -8.54 19.87 13.70
C VAL A 17 -8.06 18.70 12.85
N ALA A 18 -6.76 18.38 12.89
CA ALA A 18 -6.21 17.24 12.16
C ALA A 18 -6.71 15.90 12.74
N LEU A 19 -6.81 15.81 14.07
CA LEU A 19 -7.34 14.64 14.77
C LEU A 19 -8.82 14.45 14.54
N GLU A 20 -9.61 15.53 14.54
CA GLU A 20 -11.05 15.49 14.28
C GLU A 20 -11.35 15.01 12.85
N LYS A 21 -10.62 15.53 11.84
CA LYS A 21 -10.70 15.02 10.47
C LYS A 21 -10.35 13.55 10.37
N ARG A 22 -9.36 13.08 11.13
CA ARG A 22 -8.94 11.68 11.15
C ARG A 22 -9.98 10.79 11.83
N ARG A 23 -10.62 11.27 12.89
CA ARG A 23 -11.74 10.59 13.56
C ARG A 23 -12.92 10.44 12.62
N ASP A 24 -13.30 11.50 11.92
CA ASP A 24 -14.43 11.48 10.98
C ASP A 24 -14.14 10.57 9.77
N TYR A 25 -12.88 10.53 9.32
CA TYR A 25 -12.43 9.58 8.30
C TYR A 25 -12.58 8.13 8.76
N TRP A 26 -12.10 7.78 9.96
CA TRP A 26 -12.23 6.43 10.49
C TRP A 26 -13.68 6.05 10.78
N LYS A 27 -14.50 7.00 11.24
CA LYS A 27 -15.94 6.80 11.44
C LYS A 27 -16.61 6.50 10.10
N SER A 28 -16.34 7.29 9.06
CA SER A 28 -16.85 7.03 7.70
C SER A 28 -16.41 5.69 7.14
N GLN A 29 -15.16 5.27 7.39
CA GLN A 29 -14.63 3.96 6.99
C GLN A 29 -15.37 2.81 7.69
N LEU A 30 -15.60 2.93 8.99
CA LEU A 30 -16.36 1.94 9.78
C LEU A 30 -17.80 1.82 9.30
N THR A 31 -18.49 2.94 9.05
CA THR A 31 -19.88 2.90 8.55
C THR A 31 -19.96 2.27 7.15
N SER A 32 -19.01 2.58 6.27
CA SER A 32 -18.90 1.97 4.94
C SER A 32 -18.67 0.45 5.00
N LEU A 33 -17.86 -0.03 5.95
CA LEU A 33 -17.64 -1.46 6.16
C LEU A 33 -18.89 -2.18 6.68
N THR A 34 -19.68 -1.56 7.57
CA THR A 34 -20.93 -2.15 8.11
C THR A 34 -22.09 -2.17 7.11
N GLU A 35 -22.12 -1.25 6.14
CA GLU A 35 -23.14 -1.23 5.08
C GLU A 35 -22.79 -2.10 3.86
N GLY A 36 -21.65 -2.81 3.89
CA GLY A 36 -21.17 -3.60 2.75
C GLY A 36 -20.77 -2.77 1.53
N LYS A 37 -20.70 -1.43 1.67
CA LYS A 37 -20.30 -0.51 0.60
C LYS A 37 -18.85 -0.13 0.81
N GLN A 38 -17.95 -0.75 0.03
CA GLN A 38 -16.54 -0.38 0.03
C GLN A 38 -16.38 1.15 -0.13
N PRO A 39 -15.51 1.77 0.68
CA PRO A 39 -15.37 3.22 0.70
C PRO A 39 -14.75 3.70 -0.62
N ASN A 40 -15.44 4.62 -1.28
CA ASN A 40 -14.94 5.35 -2.46
C ASN A 40 -13.84 6.33 -2.02
N ALA A 41 -12.65 5.83 -1.70
CA ALA A 41 -11.47 6.65 -1.61
C ALA A 41 -11.23 7.32 -2.98
N ARG A 42 -10.88 8.62 -2.97
CA ARG A 42 -10.52 9.37 -4.17
C ARG A 42 -9.45 8.59 -4.95
N ARG A 43 -9.87 8.08 -6.10
CA ARG A 43 -9.15 7.10 -6.91
C ARG A 43 -7.95 7.77 -7.57
N VAL A 44 -6.78 7.60 -6.97
CA VAL A 44 -5.52 7.89 -7.65
C VAL A 44 -5.41 6.81 -8.72
N ARG A 45 -5.60 7.22 -9.97
CA ARG A 45 -5.49 6.33 -11.13
C ARG A 45 -4.09 5.71 -11.10
N ALA A 46 -3.98 4.46 -10.64
CA ALA A 46 -2.73 3.72 -10.72
C ALA A 46 -2.24 3.75 -12.18
N PRO A 47 -0.95 4.02 -12.43
CA PRO A 47 -0.41 3.85 -13.78
C PRO A 47 -0.76 2.44 -14.25
N ARG A 48 -1.15 2.29 -15.51
CA ARG A 48 -1.45 1.00 -16.16
C ARG A 48 -0.18 0.14 -16.30
N GLY A 49 0.51 -0.14 -15.20
CA GLY A 49 1.59 -1.10 -15.11
C GLY A 49 0.98 -2.50 -14.96
N SER A 50 1.51 -3.47 -15.70
CA SER A 50 1.13 -4.87 -15.54
C SER A 50 1.33 -5.32 -14.09
N LEU A 51 0.56 -6.30 -13.62
CA LEU A 51 0.73 -6.91 -12.29
C LEU A 51 2.20 -7.29 -12.00
N GLN A 52 2.93 -7.70 -13.04
CA GLN A 52 4.37 -7.98 -13.01
C GLN A 52 5.23 -6.76 -12.65
N ALA A 53 4.90 -5.58 -13.17
CA ALA A 53 5.62 -4.35 -12.84
C ALA A 53 5.38 -3.94 -11.37
N GLY A 54 4.15 -4.11 -10.87
CA GLY A 54 3.83 -3.88 -9.47
C GLY A 54 4.59 -4.83 -8.53
N ILE A 55 4.62 -6.12 -8.87
CA ILE A 55 5.38 -7.13 -8.12
C ILE A 55 6.88 -6.82 -8.14
N LEU A 56 7.44 -6.47 -9.30
CA LEU A 56 8.87 -6.11 -9.39
C LEU A 56 9.22 -4.87 -8.57
N ALA A 57 8.37 -3.84 -8.57
CA ALA A 57 8.58 -2.66 -7.74
C ALA A 57 8.64 -3.04 -6.26
N ILE A 58 7.70 -3.88 -5.80
CA ILE A 58 7.68 -4.39 -4.43
C ILE A 58 8.94 -5.20 -4.12
N LEU A 59 9.35 -6.12 -4.99
CA LEU A 59 10.57 -6.92 -4.77
C LEU A 59 11.84 -6.05 -4.72
N ASN A 60 11.95 -5.04 -5.58
CA ASN A 60 13.10 -4.13 -5.61
C ASN A 60 13.20 -3.25 -4.36
N GLU A 61 12.07 -2.90 -3.74
CA GLU A 61 12.04 -2.17 -2.46
C GLU A 61 12.41 -3.07 -1.26
N HIS A 62 12.31 -4.40 -1.43
CA HIS A 62 12.58 -5.39 -0.39
C HIS A 62 13.67 -6.40 -0.83
N PRO A 63 14.96 -6.00 -0.83
CA PRO A 63 16.06 -6.84 -1.30
C PRO A 63 16.30 -8.08 -0.44
N THR A 64 15.80 -8.10 0.80
CA THR A 64 15.82 -9.27 1.70
C THR A 64 14.83 -10.36 1.28
N GLY A 65 13.97 -10.08 0.31
CA GLY A 65 12.94 -10.96 -0.18
C GLY A 65 11.66 -10.91 0.65
N LEU A 66 10.57 -11.33 0.03
CA LEU A 66 9.23 -11.33 0.60
C LEU A 66 8.52 -12.66 0.33
N THR A 67 7.70 -13.07 1.28
CA THR A 67 6.78 -14.20 1.08
C THR A 67 5.62 -13.78 0.16
N LEU A 68 4.96 -14.75 -0.47
CA LEU A 68 3.77 -14.51 -1.30
C LEU A 68 2.68 -13.71 -0.55
N GLY A 69 2.46 -14.02 0.73
CA GLY A 69 1.46 -13.31 1.55
C GLY A 69 1.83 -11.85 1.82
N GLN A 70 3.13 -11.54 1.95
CA GLN A 70 3.60 -10.16 2.08
C GLN A 70 3.47 -9.40 0.76
N ILE A 71 3.79 -10.03 -0.36
CA ILE A 71 3.60 -9.45 -1.70
C ILE A 71 2.12 -9.16 -1.95
N ASP A 72 1.22 -10.09 -1.60
CA ASP A 72 -0.22 -9.87 -1.72
C ASP A 72 -0.69 -8.68 -0.88
N ARG A 73 -0.20 -8.55 0.36
CA ARG A 73 -0.51 -7.42 1.23
C ARG A 73 -0.02 -6.10 0.63
N GLU A 74 1.22 -6.02 0.17
CA GLU A 74 1.76 -4.82 -0.51
C GLU A 74 0.99 -4.47 -1.78
N LEU A 75 0.63 -5.46 -2.60
CA LEU A 75 -0.18 -5.25 -3.81
C LEU A 75 -1.57 -4.71 -3.48
N SER A 76 -2.22 -5.21 -2.41
CA SER A 76 -3.53 -4.70 -1.97
C SER A 76 -3.52 -3.24 -1.49
N VAL A 77 -2.36 -2.74 -1.06
CA VAL A 77 -2.20 -1.32 -0.71
C VAL A 77 -1.97 -0.47 -1.97
N ARG A 78 -1.28 -1.01 -2.97
CA ARG A 78 -0.83 -0.26 -4.16
C ARG A 78 -1.76 -0.35 -5.38
N LEU A 79 -2.51 -1.43 -5.51
CA LEU A 79 -3.38 -1.70 -6.64
C LEU A 79 -4.84 -1.77 -6.18
N ASP A 80 -5.68 -0.91 -6.77
CA ASP A 80 -7.12 -0.88 -6.49
C ASP A 80 -7.80 -2.23 -6.75
N HIS A 81 -7.40 -2.92 -7.83
CA HIS A 81 -7.93 -4.22 -8.23
C HIS A 81 -6.83 -5.06 -8.87
N TYR A 82 -6.63 -6.26 -8.36
CA TYR A 82 -5.81 -7.28 -9.00
C TYR A 82 -6.42 -8.66 -8.68
N ASN A 83 -6.25 -9.61 -9.60
CA ASN A 83 -6.66 -10.98 -9.35
C ASN A 83 -5.57 -11.69 -8.54
N ARG A 84 -5.90 -12.13 -7.32
CA ARG A 84 -4.99 -12.89 -6.46
C ARG A 84 -4.45 -14.15 -7.12
N GLN A 85 -5.28 -14.87 -7.89
CA GLN A 85 -4.82 -16.06 -8.62
C GLN A 85 -3.74 -15.69 -9.65
N SER A 86 -3.80 -14.49 -10.20
CA SER A 86 -2.82 -13.99 -11.17
C SER A 86 -1.51 -13.55 -10.54
N VAL A 87 -1.40 -13.40 -9.21
CA VAL A 87 -0.14 -13.03 -8.53
C VAL A 87 0.86 -14.16 -8.64
N THR A 88 0.44 -15.38 -8.34
CA THR A 88 1.27 -16.58 -8.45
C THR A 88 1.75 -16.79 -9.89
N ASP A 89 0.86 -16.61 -10.87
CA ASP A 89 1.20 -16.70 -12.29
C ASP A 89 2.18 -15.60 -12.71
N ALA A 90 1.99 -14.38 -12.22
CA ALA A 90 2.88 -13.26 -12.51
C ALA A 90 4.28 -13.48 -11.92
N LEU A 91 4.36 -13.98 -10.69
CA LEU A 91 5.62 -14.35 -10.03
C LEU A 91 6.34 -15.49 -10.77
N ALA A 92 5.61 -16.53 -11.20
CA ALA A 92 6.17 -17.61 -12.01
C ALA A 92 6.73 -17.09 -13.34
N ARG A 93 6.03 -16.17 -14.02
CA ARG A 93 6.53 -15.53 -15.24
C ARG A 93 7.77 -14.68 -14.99
N LEU A 94 7.82 -13.94 -13.88
CA LEU A 94 8.98 -13.14 -13.49
C LEU A 94 10.21 -14.03 -13.24
N ARG A 95 10.00 -15.17 -12.58
CA ARG A 95 11.02 -16.20 -12.40
C ARG A 95 11.55 -16.76 -13.72
N ASN A 96 10.64 -17.17 -14.61
CA ASN A 96 11.02 -17.71 -15.91
C ASN A 96 11.74 -16.69 -16.79
N SER A 97 11.46 -15.39 -16.60
CA SER A 97 12.17 -14.29 -17.27
C SER A 97 13.50 -13.91 -16.61
N GLY A 98 13.88 -14.54 -15.50
CA GLY A 98 15.11 -14.23 -14.75
C GLY A 98 15.08 -12.90 -14.01
N ARG A 99 13.91 -12.30 -13.78
CA ARG A 99 13.77 -10.99 -13.10
C ARG A 99 13.45 -11.10 -11.61
N ALA A 100 13.03 -12.28 -11.16
CA ALA A 100 12.82 -12.61 -9.77
C ALA A 100 13.32 -14.03 -9.50
N ASP A 101 13.77 -14.31 -8.27
CA ASP A 101 14.17 -15.64 -7.85
C ASP A 101 13.31 -16.08 -6.65
N HIS A 102 13.18 -17.39 -6.46
CA HIS A 102 12.41 -17.96 -5.35
C HIS A 102 13.26 -18.96 -4.58
N ARG A 103 13.64 -18.61 -3.35
CA ARG A 103 14.48 -19.41 -2.46
C ARG A 103 13.93 -19.37 -1.05
N ASP A 104 13.95 -20.50 -0.36
CA ASP A 104 13.56 -20.58 1.06
C ASP A 104 12.20 -19.93 1.37
N ASN A 105 11.21 -20.12 0.47
CA ASN A 105 9.86 -19.53 0.56
C ASN A 105 9.82 -17.98 0.45
N LEU A 106 10.92 -17.37 0.00
CA LEU A 106 11.06 -15.94 -0.25
C LEU A 106 11.23 -15.69 -1.75
N TRP A 107 10.55 -14.66 -2.23
CA TRP A 107 10.75 -14.09 -3.55
C TRP A 107 11.73 -12.95 -3.44
N LEU A 108 12.78 -13.00 -4.25
CA LEU A 108 13.90 -12.07 -4.27
C LEU A 108 13.94 -11.34 -5.61
N PRO A 109 14.28 -10.04 -5.65
CA PRO A 109 14.59 -9.38 -6.91
C PRO A 109 15.89 -9.95 -7.47
N VAL A 110 15.92 -10.24 -8.78
CA VAL A 110 17.20 -10.50 -9.46
C VAL A 110 17.74 -9.17 -9.93
N SER A 111 18.89 -8.76 -9.37
CA SER A 111 19.61 -7.58 -9.85
C SER A 111 20.16 -7.91 -11.22
N VAL A 112 19.65 -7.21 -12.25
CA VAL A 112 20.19 -7.24 -13.61
C VAL A 112 21.43 -6.37 -13.68
#